data_AF-A0A662WNU5-F1
#
_entry.id   AF-A0A662WNU5-F1
#
_cell.length_a   1.000
_cell.length_b   1.000
_cell.length_c   1.000
_cell.angle_alpha   90.00
_cell.angle_beta   90.00
_cell.angle_gamma   90.00
#
_symmetry.space_group_name_H-M   'P 1'
#
loop_
_entity.id
_entity.type
_entity.pdbx_description
1 polymer ?
#
loop_
_entity_poly.entity_id
_entity_poly.type
_entity_poly.pdbx_seq_one_letter_code
_entity_poly.pdbx_strand_id
1 'polypeptide(L)'
;MSVSAKWTVTAPLDARKRTVSPPTSDDYEQWTLDQLKMECTARRLNVVKNTRKQERVKLLRAWDDNKDGVELLLQRQRNKSKRGGDEEEKRTKNCMFRLLNVLFSSHFFDAFLESGNQLRRDQLDQGGSTFWRDVSVAFSTSNPEYDDVISDDAVFESVNPAEAMSHLAAKLQRMWREVSGNFARAEAGSKVSGQHSNDFWDFCNGRADVFYLHKWCEHRQAGREFCAANLYPKNEDDSTREGEGRPQTTKSNRK
;
A
#
# COMPACT_ATOMS: atom_id res chain seq x y z
N MET A 1 36.35 -25.69 -15.36
CA MET A 1 35.58 -24.90 -16.34
C MET A 1 34.42 -24.26 -15.59
N SER A 2 34.15 -22.97 -15.79
CA SER A 2 33.02 -22.29 -15.14
C SER A 2 31.70 -22.79 -15.75
N VAL A 3 30.67 -22.95 -14.92
CA VAL A 3 29.30 -23.20 -15.39
C VAL A 3 28.78 -21.91 -16.05
N SER A 4 27.96 -22.04 -17.09
CA SER A 4 27.32 -20.91 -17.76
C SER A 4 26.54 -20.04 -16.77
N ALA A 5 26.67 -18.72 -16.90
CA ALA A 5 25.93 -17.75 -16.10
C ALA A 5 24.43 -17.72 -16.43
N LYS A 6 24.04 -18.27 -17.60
CA LYS A 6 22.64 -18.34 -18.04
C LYS A 6 21.90 -19.58 -17.54
N TRP A 7 22.60 -20.55 -16.96
CA TRP A 7 22.00 -21.80 -16.49
C TRP A 7 21.29 -21.59 -15.15
N THR A 8 19.95 -21.66 -15.14
CA THR A 8 19.16 -21.43 -13.91
C THR A 8 18.63 -22.71 -13.28
N VAL A 9 18.96 -23.88 -13.83
CA VAL A 9 18.43 -25.16 -13.34
C VAL A 9 19.23 -25.65 -12.13
N THR A 10 18.59 -25.68 -10.96
CA THR A 10 19.10 -26.31 -9.73
C THR A 10 18.61 -27.76 -9.64
N ALA A 11 19.51 -28.74 -9.49
CA ALA A 11 19.16 -30.17 -9.36
C ALA A 11 18.47 -30.46 -7.99
N PRO A 12 17.55 -31.44 -7.88
CA PRO A 12 17.80 -32.86 -8.18
C PRO A 12 16.67 -33.50 -9.00
N LEU A 13 16.91 -33.77 -10.28
CA LEU A 13 15.99 -34.60 -11.06
C LEU A 13 16.32 -36.07 -10.77
N ASP A 14 15.37 -36.74 -10.12
CA ASP A 14 15.26 -38.19 -9.90
C ASP A 14 16.45 -39.04 -10.38
N ALA A 15 17.08 -39.77 -9.45
CA ALA A 15 18.22 -40.68 -9.67
C ALA A 15 17.99 -41.80 -10.72
N ARG A 16 16.83 -41.81 -11.39
CA ARG A 16 16.45 -42.73 -12.46
C ARG A 16 16.39 -42.09 -13.86
N LYS A 17 16.67 -40.79 -14.02
CA LYS A 17 16.77 -40.14 -15.34
C LYS A 17 18.16 -39.53 -15.55
N ARG A 18 18.71 -39.69 -16.76
CA ARG A 18 20.03 -39.20 -17.18
C ARG A 18 20.35 -37.84 -16.58
N THR A 19 21.43 -37.76 -15.82
CA THR A 19 21.97 -36.52 -15.29
C THR A 19 22.49 -35.67 -16.45
N VAL A 20 21.76 -34.61 -16.79
CA VAL A 20 22.23 -33.63 -17.77
C VAL A 20 23.26 -32.73 -17.10
N SER A 21 24.49 -32.74 -17.61
CA SER A 21 25.55 -31.90 -17.08
C SER A 21 25.28 -30.41 -17.38
N PRO A 22 25.60 -29.48 -16.46
CA PRO A 22 25.48 -28.06 -16.73
C PRO A 22 26.34 -27.63 -17.93
N PRO A 23 25.87 -26.67 -18.75
CA PRO A 23 26.66 -26.12 -19.85
C PRO A 23 27.81 -25.24 -19.34
N THR A 24 28.90 -25.17 -20.10
CA THR A 24 30.10 -24.38 -19.79
C THR A 24 30.21 -23.09 -20.61
N SER A 25 29.28 -22.84 -21.52
CA SER A 25 29.25 -21.69 -22.43
C SER A 25 27.93 -20.94 -22.30
N ASP A 26 27.94 -19.62 -22.46
CA ASP A 26 26.74 -18.78 -22.47
C ASP A 26 26.08 -18.67 -23.86
N ASP A 27 26.68 -19.30 -24.88
CA ASP A 27 26.10 -19.42 -26.21
C ASP A 27 25.18 -20.64 -26.31
N TYR A 28 23.88 -20.40 -26.44
CA TYR A 28 22.86 -21.43 -26.57
C TYR A 28 23.05 -22.34 -27.79
N GLU A 29 23.77 -21.93 -28.84
CA GLU A 29 24.09 -22.84 -29.96
C GLU A 29 24.94 -24.03 -29.50
N GLN A 30 25.78 -23.81 -28.49
CA GLN A 30 26.71 -24.80 -27.96
C GLN A 30 26.03 -25.74 -26.95
N TRP A 31 24.79 -25.46 -26.57
CA TRP A 31 24.05 -26.30 -25.62
C TRP A 31 23.46 -27.52 -26.32
N THR A 32 23.36 -28.62 -25.58
CA THR A 32 22.65 -29.83 -26.02
C THR A 32 21.14 -29.61 -25.99
N LEU A 33 20.39 -30.41 -26.75
CA LEU A 33 18.94 -30.32 -26.78
C LEU A 33 18.31 -30.56 -25.40
N ASP A 34 18.89 -31.42 -24.58
CA ASP A 34 18.38 -31.73 -23.24
C ASP A 34 18.66 -30.59 -22.26
N GLN A 35 19.82 -29.92 -22.35
CA GLN A 35 20.10 -28.69 -21.60
C GLN A 35 19.09 -27.59 -21.96
N LEU A 36 18.85 -27.35 -23.25
CA LEU A 36 17.89 -26.34 -23.70
C LEU A 36 16.45 -26.65 -23.24
N LYS A 37 16.04 -27.93 -23.25
CA LYS A 37 14.73 -28.34 -22.72
C LYS A 37 14.61 -28.05 -21.23
N MET A 38 15.62 -28.42 -20.44
CA MET A 38 15.63 -28.17 -18.99
C MET A 38 15.57 -26.68 -18.68
N GLU A 39 16.33 -25.88 -19.40
CA GLU A 39 16.35 -24.42 -19.21
C GLU A 39 15.01 -23.78 -19.60
N CYS A 40 14.40 -24.17 -20.73
CA CYS A 40 13.05 -23.71 -21.06
C CYS A 40 12.04 -24.08 -19.96
N THR A 41 12.15 -25.27 -19.37
CA THR A 41 11.28 -25.70 -18.27
C THR A 41 11.54 -24.89 -16.98
N ALA A 42 12.80 -24.66 -16.62
CA ALA A 42 13.15 -23.87 -15.44
C ALA A 42 12.63 -22.43 -15.56
N ARG A 43 12.65 -21.86 -16.77
CA ARG A 43 12.10 -20.54 -17.08
C ARG A 43 10.59 -20.52 -17.34
N ARG A 44 9.92 -21.66 -17.16
CA ARG A 44 8.46 -21.85 -17.37
C ARG A 44 7.98 -21.39 -18.75
N LEU A 45 8.80 -21.61 -19.78
CA LEU A 45 8.41 -21.36 -21.17
C LEU A 45 7.45 -22.46 -21.64
N ASN A 46 6.26 -22.09 -22.11
CA ASN A 46 5.25 -23.01 -22.67
C ASN A 46 5.64 -23.49 -24.08
N VAL A 47 6.77 -24.19 -24.18
CA VAL A 47 7.32 -24.67 -25.45
C VAL A 47 6.57 -25.90 -25.94
N VAL A 48 6.05 -25.85 -27.17
CA VAL A 48 5.31 -26.96 -27.80
C VAL A 48 6.16 -28.23 -27.87
N LYS A 49 5.51 -29.40 -27.80
CA LYS A 49 6.18 -30.70 -27.98
C LYS A 49 6.83 -30.76 -29.38
N ASN A 50 8.01 -31.37 -29.47
CA ASN A 50 8.81 -31.50 -30.71
C ASN A 50 9.37 -30.19 -31.30
N THR A 51 9.36 -29.06 -30.57
CA THR A 51 10.10 -27.86 -31.00
C THR A 51 11.59 -28.16 -31.20
N ARG A 52 12.09 -27.80 -32.39
CA ARG A 52 13.48 -28.02 -32.83
C ARG A 52 14.49 -27.26 -31.96
N LYS A 53 15.75 -27.72 -31.93
CA LYS A 53 16.86 -27.10 -31.18
C LYS A 53 16.95 -25.59 -31.44
N GLN A 54 16.99 -25.20 -32.72
CA GLN A 54 17.15 -23.80 -33.15
C GLN A 54 16.00 -22.90 -32.67
N GLU A 55 14.77 -23.40 -32.66
CA GLU A 55 13.62 -22.63 -32.17
C GLU A 55 13.66 -22.48 -30.64
N ARG A 56 14.17 -23.47 -29.90
CA ARG A 56 14.41 -23.33 -28.45
C ARG A 56 15.50 -22.29 -28.15
N VAL A 57 16.55 -22.24 -28.96
CA VAL A 57 17.60 -21.22 -28.86
C VAL A 57 17.00 -19.83 -29.08
N LYS A 58 16.19 -19.63 -30.14
CA LYS A 58 15.49 -18.36 -30.39
C LYS A 58 14.58 -17.95 -29.24
N LEU A 59 13.82 -18.89 -28.69
CA LEU A 59 12.92 -18.61 -27.56
C LEU A 59 13.68 -18.18 -26.29
N LEU A 60 14.81 -18.82 -26.00
CA LEU A 60 15.64 -18.46 -24.84
C LEU A 60 16.34 -17.10 -25.05
N ARG A 61 16.84 -16.82 -26.27
CA ARG A 61 17.36 -15.49 -26.64
C ARG A 61 16.29 -14.42 -26.49
N ALA A 62 15.10 -14.63 -27.07
CA ALA A 62 13.99 -13.69 -26.95
C ALA A 62 13.54 -13.48 -25.50
N TRP A 63 13.63 -14.52 -24.65
CA TRP A 63 13.34 -14.39 -23.22
C TRP A 63 14.41 -13.59 -22.48
N ASP A 64 15.70 -13.81 -22.79
CA ASP A 64 16.80 -13.01 -22.22
C ASP A 64 16.72 -11.55 -22.69
N ASP A 65 16.46 -11.32 -23.98
CA ASP A 65 16.31 -9.97 -24.57
C ASP A 65 15.11 -9.21 -23.96
N ASN A 66 14.08 -9.95 -23.52
CA ASN A 66 12.91 -9.38 -22.85
C ASN A 66 13.02 -9.37 -21.31
N LYS A 67 14.08 -9.98 -20.75
CA LYS A 67 14.39 -9.93 -19.31
C LYS A 67 14.76 -8.51 -18.91
N ASP A 68 15.47 -7.78 -19.77
CA ASP A 68 15.72 -6.35 -19.60
C ASP A 68 14.41 -5.55 -19.56
N GLY A 69 13.39 -5.95 -20.34
CA GLY A 69 12.07 -5.35 -20.30
C GLY A 69 11.35 -5.58 -18.96
N VAL A 70 11.42 -6.80 -18.41
CA VAL A 70 10.85 -7.14 -17.10
C VAL A 70 11.64 -6.48 -15.97
N GLU A 71 12.97 -6.45 -16.05
CA GLU A 71 13.84 -5.77 -15.09
C GLU A 71 13.64 -4.25 -15.14
N LEU A 72 13.51 -3.65 -16.32
CA LEU A 72 13.12 -2.25 -16.48
C LEU A 72 11.71 -1.97 -15.99
N LEU A 73 10.76 -2.89 -16.16
CA LEU A 73 9.41 -2.74 -15.60
C LEU A 73 9.43 -2.83 -14.07
N LEU A 74 10.19 -3.76 -13.50
CA LEU A 74 10.38 -3.89 -12.05
C LEU A 74 11.17 -2.72 -11.47
N GLN A 75 12.16 -2.21 -12.20
CA GLN A 75 12.95 -1.05 -11.82
C GLN A 75 12.14 0.22 -11.99
N ARG A 76 11.27 0.32 -13.01
CA ARG A 76 10.30 1.41 -13.19
C ARG A 76 9.18 1.30 -12.15
N GLN A 77 8.75 0.12 -11.73
CA GLN A 77 7.81 -0.07 -10.61
C GLN A 77 8.47 0.28 -9.26
N ARG A 78 9.72 -0.15 -9.01
CA ARG A 78 10.53 0.28 -7.85
C ARG A 78 10.80 1.78 -7.87
N ASN A 79 11.03 2.35 -9.05
CA ASN A 79 11.21 3.79 -9.23
C ASN A 79 9.89 4.54 -9.16
N LYS A 80 8.73 3.94 -9.48
CA LYS A 80 7.41 4.57 -9.33
C LYS A 80 6.92 4.50 -7.88
N SER A 81 7.29 3.45 -7.16
CA SER A 81 7.15 3.36 -5.69
C SER A 81 8.18 4.22 -4.94
N LYS A 82 9.29 4.61 -5.58
CA LYS A 82 10.26 5.60 -5.04
C LYS A 82 10.07 7.03 -5.54
N ARG A 83 9.47 7.27 -6.70
CA ARG A 83 9.20 8.58 -7.33
C ARG A 83 7.71 8.95 -7.24
N GLY A 84 7.05 8.56 -6.15
CA GLY A 84 5.80 9.19 -5.73
C GLY A 84 6.02 10.56 -5.09
N GLY A 85 7.28 10.89 -4.77
CA GLY A 85 7.61 12.11 -4.07
C GLY A 85 8.97 12.61 -4.44
N ASP A 86 9.05 13.92 -4.62
CA ASP A 86 10.18 14.59 -3.99
C ASP A 86 9.91 16.06 -3.66
N GLU A 87 8.85 16.69 -4.18
CA GLU A 87 8.48 18.05 -3.70
C GLU A 87 7.02 18.19 -3.26
N GLU A 88 6.08 17.45 -3.85
CA GLU A 88 4.66 17.49 -3.46
C GLU A 88 4.33 16.50 -2.31
N GLU A 89 5.24 15.58 -1.95
CA GLU A 89 4.92 14.41 -1.11
C GLU A 89 5.33 14.54 0.38
N LYS A 90 6.40 15.27 0.73
CA LYS A 90 6.75 15.44 2.16
C LYS A 90 5.73 16.36 2.84
N ARG A 91 4.92 15.81 3.75
CA ARG A 91 4.17 16.60 4.74
C ARG A 91 5.02 16.75 5.99
N THR A 92 4.87 17.84 6.72
CA THR A 92 5.42 17.95 8.08
C THR A 92 4.42 17.40 9.10
N LYS A 93 4.83 17.24 10.36
CA LYS A 93 3.91 16.88 11.45
C LYS A 93 2.79 17.94 11.61
N ASN A 94 3.12 19.21 11.41
CA ASN A 94 2.21 20.35 11.51
C ASN A 94 1.03 20.24 10.53
N CYS A 95 1.24 19.63 9.35
CA CYS A 95 0.21 19.46 8.33
C CYS A 95 -0.98 18.60 8.82
N MET A 96 -0.75 17.57 9.65
CA MET A 96 -1.86 16.75 10.17
C MET A 96 -2.67 17.53 11.21
N PHE A 97 -2.01 18.29 12.08
CA PHE A 97 -2.67 19.09 13.10
C PHE A 97 -3.49 20.22 12.48
N ARG A 98 -2.92 20.96 11.53
CA ARG A 98 -3.65 22.00 10.80
C ARG A 98 -4.85 21.43 10.05
N LEU A 99 -4.72 20.26 9.43
CA LEU A 99 -5.84 19.61 8.75
C LEU A 99 -6.95 19.28 9.74
N LEU A 100 -6.61 18.72 10.90
CA LEU A 100 -7.60 18.41 11.94
C LEU A 100 -8.27 19.68 12.46
N ASN A 101 -7.53 20.77 12.67
CA ASN A 101 -8.11 22.04 13.07
C ASN A 101 -9.11 22.56 12.02
N VAL A 102 -8.76 22.51 10.73
CA VAL A 102 -9.68 22.91 9.65
C VAL A 102 -10.94 22.04 9.67
N LEU A 103 -10.81 20.71 9.66
CA LEU A 103 -11.96 19.80 9.60
C LEU A 103 -12.87 19.89 10.83
N PHE A 104 -12.29 20.10 12.00
CA PHE A 104 -13.01 20.21 13.27
C PHE A 104 -13.33 21.66 13.66
N SER A 105 -13.04 22.63 12.81
CA SER A 105 -13.42 24.02 13.02
C SER A 105 -14.93 24.21 12.97
N SER A 106 -15.40 25.30 13.57
CA SER A 106 -16.83 25.63 13.59
C SER A 106 -17.44 25.68 12.18
N HIS A 107 -16.68 26.16 11.20
CA HIS A 107 -17.13 26.32 9.82
C HIS A 107 -17.26 25.00 9.04
N PHE A 108 -16.41 24.01 9.33
CA PHE A 108 -16.36 22.78 8.55
C PHE A 108 -16.96 21.57 9.25
N PHE A 109 -17.06 21.56 10.58
CA PHE A 109 -17.39 20.35 11.34
C PHE A 109 -18.75 19.74 10.97
N ASP A 110 -19.80 20.55 10.87
CA ASP A 110 -21.14 20.04 10.54
C ASP A 110 -21.17 19.49 9.11
N ALA A 111 -20.67 20.26 8.14
CA ALA A 111 -20.54 19.82 6.75
C ALA A 111 -19.64 18.58 6.61
N PHE A 112 -18.63 18.45 7.46
CA PHE A 112 -17.72 17.31 7.48
C PHE A 112 -18.45 16.04 7.95
N LEU A 113 -19.22 16.11 9.03
CA LEU A 113 -20.04 14.99 9.51
C LEU A 113 -21.10 14.58 8.47
N GLU A 114 -21.75 15.56 7.83
CA GLU A 114 -22.73 15.31 6.77
C GLU A 114 -22.09 14.65 5.53
N SER A 115 -20.90 15.11 5.13
CA SER A 115 -20.18 14.58 3.96
C SER A 115 -19.85 13.09 4.09
N GLY A 116 -19.61 12.65 5.31
CA GLY A 116 -19.22 11.29 5.61
C GLY A 116 -20.34 10.26 5.53
N ASN A 117 -21.56 10.68 5.20
CA ASN A 117 -22.67 9.79 4.83
C ASN A 117 -22.90 9.71 3.31
N GLN A 118 -22.19 10.50 2.49
CA GLN A 118 -22.56 10.70 1.08
C GLN A 118 -21.43 10.63 0.03
N LEU A 119 -20.15 10.56 0.42
CA LEU A 119 -19.08 10.50 -0.57
C LEU A 119 -18.95 9.10 -1.20
N ARG A 120 -19.78 8.86 -2.23
CA ARG A 120 -19.66 7.72 -3.15
C ARG A 120 -18.30 7.75 -3.87
N ARG A 121 -17.80 6.54 -4.18
CA ARG A 121 -16.49 6.26 -4.79
C ARG A 121 -16.23 7.07 -6.07
N ASP A 122 -17.26 7.38 -6.83
CA ASP A 122 -17.23 8.10 -8.11
C ASP A 122 -16.92 9.60 -7.98
N GLN A 123 -17.36 10.26 -6.90
CA GLN A 123 -16.99 11.64 -6.60
C GLN A 123 -15.54 11.78 -6.10
N LEU A 124 -14.93 10.67 -5.69
CA LEU A 124 -13.55 10.62 -5.25
C LEU A 124 -12.54 10.60 -6.40
N ASP A 125 -12.90 9.95 -7.51
CA ASP A 125 -11.99 9.69 -8.63
C ASP A 125 -11.87 10.87 -9.62
N GLN A 126 -12.71 11.92 -9.47
CA GLN A 126 -12.72 13.11 -10.33
C GLN A 126 -12.06 14.37 -9.74
N GLY A 127 -11.24 14.24 -8.68
CA GLY A 127 -10.48 15.36 -8.14
C GLY A 127 -11.09 16.03 -6.88
N GLY A 128 -12.02 15.36 -6.22
CA GLY A 128 -12.56 15.74 -4.91
C GLY A 128 -13.90 16.47 -4.98
N SER A 129 -14.74 16.26 -3.96
CA SER A 129 -15.94 17.07 -3.73
C SER A 129 -15.56 18.54 -3.49
N THR A 130 -16.48 19.48 -3.78
CA THR A 130 -16.28 20.92 -3.48
C THR A 130 -15.77 21.14 -2.06
N PHE A 131 -16.24 20.34 -1.11
CA PHE A 131 -15.76 20.30 0.27
C PHE A 131 -14.22 20.22 0.40
N TRP A 132 -13.56 19.27 -0.27
CA TRP A 132 -12.09 19.11 -0.14
C TRP A 132 -11.31 20.24 -0.79
N ARG A 133 -11.89 20.88 -1.82
CA ARG A 133 -11.33 22.10 -2.41
C ARG A 133 -11.42 23.25 -1.41
N ASP A 134 -12.56 23.41 -0.75
CA ASP A 134 -12.77 24.47 0.25
C ASP A 134 -11.88 24.25 1.48
N VAL A 135 -11.71 22.99 1.91
CA VAL A 135 -10.73 22.59 2.94
C VAL A 135 -9.31 22.95 2.51
N SER A 136 -8.93 22.75 1.24
CA SER A 136 -7.58 23.09 0.74
C SER A 136 -7.31 24.59 0.75
N VAL A 137 -8.34 25.41 0.43
CA VAL A 137 -8.27 26.87 0.55
C VAL A 137 -8.13 27.29 2.02
N ALA A 138 -8.99 26.79 2.90
CA ALA A 138 -8.93 27.11 4.33
C ALA A 138 -7.60 26.69 4.96
N PHE A 139 -7.13 25.49 4.62
CA PHE A 139 -5.84 24.96 5.06
C PHE A 139 -4.65 25.84 4.62
N SER A 140 -4.71 26.47 3.45
CA SER A 140 -3.62 27.33 2.96
C SER A 140 -3.74 28.79 3.44
N THR A 141 -4.81 29.13 4.17
CA THR A 141 -5.08 30.47 4.67
C THR A 141 -4.68 30.55 6.15
N SER A 142 -3.96 31.59 6.56
CA SER A 142 -3.69 31.85 7.98
C SER A 142 -5.00 32.18 8.70
N ASN A 143 -5.20 31.53 9.84
CA ASN A 143 -6.39 31.67 10.67
C ASN A 143 -6.04 31.16 12.08
N PRO A 144 -6.24 31.95 13.14
CA PRO A 144 -5.95 31.52 14.51
C PRO A 144 -6.62 30.19 14.91
N GLU A 145 -7.84 29.92 14.43
CA GLU A 145 -8.54 28.64 14.70
C GLU A 145 -7.79 27.43 14.09
N TYR A 146 -6.98 27.65 13.05
CA TYR A 146 -6.21 26.60 12.36
C TYR A 146 -4.73 26.60 12.76
N ASP A 147 -4.22 27.73 13.23
CA ASP A 147 -2.81 28.00 13.47
C ASP A 147 -2.34 27.50 14.85
N ASP A 148 -3.26 27.31 15.81
CA ASP A 148 -2.95 26.92 17.19
C ASP A 148 -3.37 25.47 17.54
N VAL A 149 -2.71 24.87 18.53
CA VAL A 149 -3.12 23.57 19.10
C VAL A 149 -4.20 23.76 20.15
N ILE A 150 -5.19 22.87 20.19
CA ILE A 150 -6.32 22.95 21.15
C ILE A 150 -6.00 22.37 22.54
N SER A 151 -4.76 21.97 22.79
CA SER A 151 -4.34 21.26 24.01
C SER A 151 -2.88 21.52 24.30
N ASP A 152 -2.56 21.76 25.57
CA ASP A 152 -1.20 21.99 26.09
C ASP A 152 -0.48 20.68 26.47
N ASP A 153 -0.99 19.52 26.06
CA ASP A 153 -0.37 18.24 26.35
C ASP A 153 1.07 18.19 25.82
N ALA A 154 2.02 17.73 26.65
CA ALA A 154 3.46 17.76 26.35
C ALA A 154 3.84 17.04 25.04
N VAL A 155 3.03 16.07 24.60
CA VAL A 155 3.20 15.38 23.31
C VAL A 155 3.08 16.31 22.09
N PHE A 156 2.52 17.52 22.28
CA PHE A 156 2.33 18.54 21.24
C PHE A 156 3.31 19.71 21.31
N GLU A 157 4.20 19.77 22.31
CA GLU A 157 5.10 20.92 22.55
C GLU A 157 5.91 21.33 21.31
N SER A 158 6.27 20.36 20.47
CA SER A 158 7.07 20.61 19.27
C SER A 158 6.24 20.92 18.02
N VAL A 159 4.92 21.02 18.11
CA VAL A 159 3.99 21.18 16.98
C VAL A 159 3.58 22.63 16.83
N ASN A 160 3.67 23.15 15.60
CA ASN A 160 3.20 24.49 15.25
C ASN A 160 2.34 24.43 13.98
N PRO A 161 1.00 24.32 14.08
CA PRO A 161 0.12 24.22 12.91
C PRO A 161 0.25 25.40 11.93
N ALA A 162 0.64 26.59 12.39
CA ALA A 162 0.92 27.76 11.55
C ALA A 162 2.00 27.51 10.48
N GLU A 163 2.96 26.61 10.76
CA GLU A 163 4.07 26.28 9.86
C GLU A 163 3.75 25.12 8.89
N ALA A 164 2.48 24.74 8.75
CA ALA A 164 2.13 23.71 7.78
C ALA A 164 2.30 24.22 6.35
N MET A 165 2.96 23.43 5.51
CA MET A 165 3.03 23.71 4.08
C MET A 165 1.72 23.37 3.36
N SER A 166 1.38 24.12 2.31
CA SER A 166 0.17 23.92 1.52
C SER A 166 0.08 22.56 0.84
N HIS A 167 -1.13 22.03 0.72
CA HIS A 167 -1.42 20.75 0.08
C HIS A 167 -2.69 20.82 -0.77
N LEU A 168 -2.70 20.09 -1.89
CA LEU A 168 -3.89 19.93 -2.72
C LEU A 168 -4.98 19.14 -2.00
N ALA A 169 -6.24 19.39 -2.38
CA ALA A 169 -7.44 18.71 -1.89
C ALA A 169 -7.30 17.17 -1.81
N ALA A 170 -6.81 16.54 -2.87
CA ALA A 170 -6.61 15.09 -2.92
C ALA A 170 -5.57 14.58 -1.91
N LYS A 171 -4.55 15.38 -1.58
CA LYS A 171 -3.56 15.02 -0.55
C LYS A 171 -4.14 15.17 0.86
N LEU A 172 -4.87 16.25 1.13
CA LEU A 172 -5.55 16.46 2.42
C LEU A 172 -6.58 15.35 2.69
N GLN A 173 -7.30 14.90 1.66
CA GLN A 173 -8.19 13.76 1.80
C GLN A 173 -7.46 12.46 2.14
N ARG A 174 -6.31 12.18 1.52
CA ARG A 174 -5.48 11.02 1.86
C ARG A 174 -4.94 11.10 3.29
N MET A 175 -4.51 12.29 3.72
CA MET A 175 -4.08 12.55 5.09
C MET A 175 -5.20 12.25 6.11
N TRP A 176 -6.43 12.72 5.84
CA TRP A 176 -7.59 12.40 6.66
C TRP A 176 -7.85 10.89 6.77
N ARG A 177 -7.83 10.17 5.65
CA ARG A 177 -8.02 8.70 5.63
C ARG A 177 -6.99 7.99 6.49
N GLU A 178 -5.75 8.47 6.47
CA GLU A 178 -4.69 7.89 7.27
C GLU A 178 -4.93 8.10 8.77
N VAL A 179 -5.16 9.34 9.21
CA VAL A 179 -5.34 9.63 10.65
C VAL A 179 -6.61 8.97 11.19
N SER A 180 -7.72 9.02 10.46
CA SER A 180 -8.97 8.36 10.87
C SER A 180 -8.85 6.84 10.91
N GLY A 181 -8.17 6.21 9.95
CA GLY A 181 -7.92 4.76 9.97
C GLY A 181 -6.95 4.30 11.06
N ASN A 182 -6.03 5.17 11.53
CA ASN A 182 -5.24 4.92 12.72
C ASN A 182 -6.07 5.11 13.99
N PHE A 183 -6.89 6.15 14.06
CA PHE A 183 -7.79 6.43 15.17
C PHE A 183 -8.80 5.31 15.40
N ALA A 184 -9.44 4.80 14.34
CA ALA A 184 -10.35 3.67 14.44
C ALA A 184 -9.68 2.42 15.04
N ARG A 185 -8.40 2.19 14.73
CA ARG A 185 -7.62 1.09 15.32
C ARG A 185 -7.28 1.34 16.78
N ALA A 186 -6.88 2.57 17.13
CA ALA A 186 -6.62 2.96 18.52
C ALA A 186 -7.89 2.83 19.38
N GLU A 187 -9.03 3.31 18.86
CA GLU A 187 -10.35 3.24 19.50
C GLU A 187 -10.87 1.80 19.66
N ALA A 188 -10.66 0.95 18.66
CA ALA A 188 -10.99 -0.47 18.78
C ALA A 188 -10.10 -1.16 19.83
N GLY A 189 -8.80 -0.82 19.86
CA GLY A 189 -7.85 -1.31 20.85
C GLY A 189 -8.24 -0.92 22.26
N SER A 190 -8.51 0.37 22.51
CA SER A 190 -8.81 0.89 23.85
C SER A 190 -10.07 0.32 24.50
N LYS A 191 -10.93 -0.35 23.72
CA LYS A 191 -12.19 -0.98 24.20
C LYS A 191 -12.05 -2.47 24.47
N VAL A 192 -10.90 -3.09 24.20
CA VAL A 192 -10.66 -4.51 24.48
C VAL A 192 -10.51 -4.70 26.00
N SER A 193 -11.40 -5.49 26.60
CA SER A 193 -11.32 -5.81 28.02
C SER A 193 -10.05 -6.62 28.34
N GLY A 194 -9.38 -6.28 29.45
CA GLY A 194 -8.17 -6.98 29.90
C GLY A 194 -6.84 -6.33 29.47
N GLN A 195 -6.85 -5.16 28.84
CA GLN A 195 -5.65 -4.34 28.64
C GLN A 195 -5.37 -3.47 29.87
N HIS A 196 -4.09 -3.32 30.23
CA HIS A 196 -3.64 -2.68 31.48
C HIS A 196 -3.51 -1.15 31.41
N SER A 197 -3.93 -0.48 30.33
CA SER A 197 -3.85 0.97 30.20
C SER A 197 -5.22 1.64 30.15
N ASN A 198 -5.36 2.73 30.91
CA ASN A 198 -6.51 3.63 30.88
C ASN A 198 -6.26 4.88 30.02
N ASP A 199 -5.04 5.11 29.53
CA ASP A 199 -4.70 6.29 28.73
C ASP A 199 -4.85 5.99 27.23
N PHE A 200 -5.63 6.80 26.53
CA PHE A 200 -5.83 6.66 25.08
C PHE A 200 -4.50 6.78 24.31
N TRP A 201 -3.54 7.54 24.84
CA TRP A 201 -2.21 7.70 24.23
C TRP A 201 -1.51 6.37 23.97
N ASP A 202 -1.65 5.39 24.88
CA ASP A 202 -0.98 4.10 24.75
C ASP A 202 -1.47 3.29 23.54
N PHE A 203 -2.69 3.57 23.05
CA PHE A 203 -3.25 2.96 21.85
C PHE A 203 -2.90 3.72 20.56
N CYS A 204 -2.32 4.91 20.67
CA CYS A 204 -1.95 5.75 19.53
C CYS A 204 -0.65 5.30 18.85
N ASN A 205 0.10 4.34 19.41
CA ASN A 205 1.40 3.89 18.86
C ASN A 205 2.39 5.05 18.62
N GLY A 206 2.46 6.00 19.56
CA GLY A 206 3.32 7.19 19.45
C GLY A 206 2.87 8.23 18.41
N ARG A 207 1.66 8.09 17.85
CA ARG A 207 1.10 9.01 16.84
C ARG A 207 0.40 10.19 17.51
N ALA A 208 1.13 11.29 17.67
CA ALA A 208 0.60 12.54 18.22
C ALA A 208 -0.64 13.05 17.45
N ASP A 209 -0.69 12.88 16.12
CA ASP A 209 -1.84 13.26 15.29
C ASP A 209 -3.12 12.45 15.60
N VAL A 210 -2.98 11.17 15.95
CA VAL A 210 -4.11 10.32 16.34
C VAL A 210 -4.64 10.70 17.72
N PHE A 211 -3.73 10.99 18.65
CA PHE A 211 -4.10 11.50 19.96
C PHE A 211 -4.72 12.89 19.88
N TYR A 212 -4.24 13.73 18.97
CA TYR A 212 -4.83 15.04 18.73
C TYR A 212 -6.25 14.94 18.18
N LEU A 213 -6.53 13.98 17.30
CA LEU A 213 -7.90 13.67 16.86
C LEU A 213 -8.79 13.21 18.03
N HIS A 214 -8.24 12.45 18.99
CA HIS A 214 -8.97 12.13 20.22
C HIS A 214 -9.34 13.38 21.01
N LYS A 215 -8.39 14.30 21.23
CA LYS A 215 -8.63 15.57 21.93
C LYS A 215 -9.68 16.43 21.24
N TRP A 216 -9.68 16.44 19.91
CA TRP A 216 -10.73 17.11 19.12
C TRP A 216 -12.11 16.49 19.32
N CYS A 217 -12.21 15.16 19.37
CA CYS A 217 -13.47 14.48 19.64
C CYS A 217 -13.99 14.75 21.06
N GLU A 218 -13.10 14.84 22.06
CA GLU A 218 -13.46 15.23 23.43
C GLU A 218 -13.92 16.69 23.49
N HIS A 219 -13.17 17.60 22.85
CA HIS A 219 -13.47 19.02 22.82
C HIS A 219 -14.83 19.31 22.15
N ARG A 220 -15.12 18.65 21.02
CA ARG A 220 -16.42 18.78 20.33
C ARG A 220 -17.55 17.99 20.99
N GLN A 221 -17.23 17.04 21.86
CA GLN A 221 -18.18 16.06 22.42
C GLN A 221 -18.98 15.31 21.34
N ALA A 222 -18.40 15.19 20.14
CA ALA A 222 -19.04 14.65 18.94
C ALA A 222 -17.98 14.15 17.95
N GLY A 223 -18.42 13.47 16.88
CA GLY A 223 -17.54 13.01 15.81
C GLY A 223 -16.69 11.77 16.13
N ARG A 224 -16.60 11.33 17.38
CA ARG A 224 -15.84 10.11 17.75
C ARG A 224 -16.30 8.87 16.99
N GLU A 225 -17.61 8.61 16.98
CA GLU A 225 -18.20 7.46 16.27
C GLU A 225 -17.94 7.54 14.77
N PHE A 226 -18.05 8.75 14.20
CA PHE A 226 -17.75 9.03 12.81
C PHE A 226 -16.29 8.71 12.45
N CYS A 227 -15.35 9.19 13.27
CA CYS A 227 -13.91 8.96 13.09
C CYS A 227 -13.55 7.48 13.25
N ALA A 228 -14.23 6.78 14.17
CA ALA A 228 -13.98 5.38 14.49
C ALA A 228 -14.62 4.40 13.50
N ALA A 229 -15.65 4.82 12.75
CA ALA A 229 -16.40 3.95 11.84
C ALA A 229 -15.59 3.42 10.64
N ASN A 230 -14.34 3.90 10.45
CA ASN A 230 -13.42 3.44 9.40
C ASN A 230 -14.13 3.33 8.04
N LEU A 231 -14.83 4.41 7.65
CA LEU A 231 -15.85 4.48 6.58
C LEU A 231 -15.35 4.18 5.16
N TYR A 232 -14.10 3.77 5.03
CA TYR A 232 -13.52 3.38 3.77
C TYR A 232 -12.94 1.98 3.91
N PRO A 233 -13.45 1.01 3.14
CA PRO A 233 -12.80 -0.28 3.03
C PRO A 233 -11.33 -0.01 2.74
N LYS A 234 -10.43 -0.59 3.53
CA LYS A 234 -9.05 -0.78 3.05
C LYS A 234 -9.23 -1.39 1.67
N ASN A 235 -8.67 -0.75 0.66
CA ASN A 235 -8.50 -1.45 -0.61
C ASN A 235 -7.63 -2.67 -0.25
N GLU A 236 -8.27 -3.82 -0.10
CA GLU A 236 -7.60 -5.08 -0.38
C GLU A 236 -7.18 -4.92 -1.84
N ASP A 237 -5.90 -4.63 -2.03
CA ASP A 237 -5.22 -4.95 -3.26
C ASP A 237 -5.30 -6.47 -3.40
N ASP A 238 -6.43 -6.94 -3.93
CA ASP A 238 -6.67 -8.34 -4.25
C ASP A 238 -5.87 -8.66 -5.52
N SER A 239 -4.57 -8.81 -5.31
CA SER A 239 -3.64 -9.34 -6.29
C SER A 239 -2.61 -10.20 -5.58
N THR A 240 -3.08 -11.10 -4.71
CA THR A 240 -2.46 -12.43 -4.53
C THR A 240 -3.32 -13.30 -3.62
N ARG A 241 -4.15 -14.17 -4.24
CA ARG A 241 -4.33 -15.58 -3.84
C ARG A 241 -5.25 -16.32 -4.81
N GLU A 242 -4.76 -16.53 -6.04
CA GLU A 242 -5.13 -17.75 -6.76
C GLU A 242 -4.28 -18.91 -6.23
N GLY A 243 -4.96 -19.95 -5.72
CA GLY A 243 -4.45 -21.31 -5.79
C GLY A 243 -3.99 -21.96 -4.49
N GLU A 244 -4.89 -22.20 -3.55
CA GLU A 244 -4.82 -23.41 -2.71
C GLU A 244 -6.19 -24.09 -2.63
N GLY A 245 -6.53 -24.80 -3.70
CA GLY A 245 -7.54 -25.85 -3.61
C GLY A 245 -6.90 -27.11 -3.01
N ARG A 246 -7.46 -27.62 -1.92
CA ARG A 246 -7.53 -29.06 -1.63
C ARG A 246 -8.67 -29.39 -0.65
N PRO A 247 -9.18 -30.64 -0.68
CA PRO A 247 -10.60 -30.92 -0.62
C PRO A 247 -11.02 -31.44 0.75
N GLN A 248 -12.27 -31.17 1.14
CA GLN A 248 -12.95 -31.98 2.15
C GLN A 248 -14.28 -32.53 1.63
N THR A 249 -14.30 -33.85 1.63
CA THR A 249 -15.43 -34.75 1.44
C THR A 249 -16.47 -34.58 2.54
N THR A 250 -17.75 -34.47 2.18
CA THR A 250 -18.84 -35.02 3.00
C THR A 250 -19.97 -35.55 2.13
N LYS A 251 -20.31 -36.80 2.42
CA LYS A 251 -21.35 -37.63 1.82
C LYS A 251 -22.73 -37.05 2.11
N SER A 252 -23.58 -36.90 1.09
CA SER A 252 -24.99 -36.60 1.24
C SER A 252 -25.79 -37.91 1.14
N ASN A 253 -26.34 -38.38 2.25
CA ASN A 253 -27.41 -39.37 2.26
C ASN A 253 -28.75 -38.65 2.08
N ARG A 254 -29.45 -38.97 1.00
CA ARG A 254 -30.87 -38.67 0.78
C ARG A 254 -31.70 -39.66 1.61
N LYS A 255 -32.72 -39.17 2.29
CA LYS A 255 -33.91 -39.93 2.68
C LYS A 255 -35.11 -39.19 2.12
#